data_AF-A0AA35QWR5-F1
#
_entry.id   AF-A0AA35QWR5-F1
#
_cell.length_a   1.000
_cell.length_b   1.000
_cell.length_c   1.000
_cell.angle_alpha   90.00
_cell.angle_beta   90.00
_cell.angle_gamma   90.00
#
_symmetry.space_group_name_H-M   'P 1'
#
loop_
_entity.id
_entity.type
_entity.pdbx_description
1 polymer ?
#
loop_
_entity_poly.entity_id
_entity_poly.type
_entity_poly.pdbx_seq_one_letter_code
_entity_poly.pdbx_strand_id
1 'polypeptide(L)'
;MADIAHPEVLVTTDWVARHGSDAGIRLVEVDVDTAAYDEGHISGAVGLNWQTQLCDQVRRDILTKDQFEQLCQDNGISNDTTVIFYGDNNNWFATYALWQFRYYGHDESKLKVMNGGRQKWIDEGRELVTDTSSHAATDYKAKFPDDNVRATKDHVLPTLEQGVVNLVDVRSPAEFTGEIIAPPGLPETAQRPGRIPGAANIPWATAVADDGTFKSYDELKEIYEVRVSIQIKRRSLTAVLENVPRTHVGGDPPQQRHEIEKGLLRYYYDGLVDGGVLGNLIVHYLTRQIAFEASHYYHIPELNDAENYALFGATANPNSHGHNYVLEATVKGRLNPEQGMVINITDLDQVLKDEVVAYYDHKHINVQHPTFANNPHLQPTSENLAIQIWHAIEPHLKGTILHRIRLYEDSTLFADYYGEGQMVYLTKVYEFSASHRLHSPQLSDAENREIFGKCNNFYGHGHNYALEVTIKGEVDPRTGLVADLHHLDETIQKQVHGRFDHKHLNLDTPEFENLNPTSENFVKVLWEVIEPSLKPIQLHRLRLKETPKNHFDYYGDEIS
;
A
#
# COMPACT_ATOMS: atom_id res chain seq x y z
N MET A 1 -10.38 9.78 -33.15
CA MET A 1 -9.39 9.24 -32.20
C MET A 1 -9.29 7.75 -32.50
N ALA A 2 -8.40 7.36 -33.41
CA ALA A 2 -8.21 5.97 -33.80
C ALA A 2 -6.77 5.57 -33.44
N ASP A 3 -6.66 4.35 -32.92
CA ASP A 3 -5.45 3.60 -32.56
C ASP A 3 -4.70 4.11 -31.32
N ILE A 4 -5.33 4.14 -30.15
CA ILE A 4 -4.69 4.17 -28.81
C ILE A 4 -5.43 3.12 -27.96
N ALA A 5 -4.74 2.33 -27.12
CA ALA A 5 -5.39 1.22 -26.41
C ALA A 5 -6.51 1.67 -25.45
N HIS A 6 -6.36 2.88 -24.88
CA HIS A 6 -7.31 3.53 -23.97
C HIS A 6 -7.70 4.91 -24.51
N PRO A 7 -8.59 5.01 -25.50
CA PRO A 7 -9.01 6.30 -26.03
C PRO A 7 -9.78 7.14 -24.99
N GLU A 8 -10.33 6.53 -23.95
CA GLU A 8 -11.10 7.19 -22.90
C GLU A 8 -10.27 8.11 -22.00
N VAL A 9 -8.95 7.92 -21.92
CA VAL A 9 -8.07 8.77 -21.10
C VAL A 9 -7.63 10.02 -21.88
N LEU A 10 -7.68 10.02 -23.21
CA LEU A 10 -7.30 11.17 -24.03
C LEU A 10 -8.53 11.93 -24.55
N VAL A 11 -8.47 13.26 -24.52
CA VAL A 11 -9.45 14.13 -25.16
C VAL A 11 -8.77 15.01 -26.20
N THR A 12 -9.46 15.28 -27.31
CA THR A 12 -8.96 16.23 -28.31
C THR A 12 -9.20 17.66 -27.86
N THR A 13 -8.41 18.61 -28.38
CA THR A 13 -8.66 20.05 -28.25
C THR A 13 -10.08 20.43 -28.67
N ASP A 14 -10.61 19.79 -29.72
CA ASP A 14 -11.98 19.97 -30.18
C ASP A 14 -13.04 19.48 -29.17
N TRP A 15 -12.77 18.37 -28.47
CA TRP A 15 -13.63 17.88 -27.39
C TRP A 15 -13.62 18.86 -26.22
N VAL A 16 -12.43 19.33 -25.81
CA VAL A 16 -12.29 20.31 -24.72
C VAL A 16 -13.00 21.61 -25.04
N ALA A 17 -12.94 22.09 -26.28
CA ALA A 17 -13.67 23.29 -26.70
C ALA A 17 -15.20 23.14 -26.61
N ARG A 18 -15.75 21.92 -26.71
CA ARG A 18 -17.19 21.67 -26.61
C ARG A 18 -17.67 21.33 -25.21
N HIS A 19 -16.82 20.72 -24.39
CA HIS A 19 -17.19 20.11 -23.11
C HIS A 19 -16.43 20.66 -21.91
N GLY A 20 -15.38 21.43 -22.10
CA GLY A 20 -14.51 21.90 -21.01
C GLY A 20 -15.22 22.75 -19.95
N SER A 21 -16.38 23.32 -20.28
CA SER A 21 -17.25 24.10 -19.39
C SER A 21 -18.46 23.32 -18.86
N ASP A 22 -18.61 22.03 -19.19
CA ASP A 22 -19.70 21.20 -18.69
C ASP A 22 -19.58 21.00 -17.17
N ALA A 23 -20.73 20.86 -16.50
CA ALA A 23 -20.77 20.63 -15.06
C ALA A 23 -20.06 19.30 -14.68
N GLY A 24 -19.27 19.34 -13.61
CA GLY A 24 -18.50 18.18 -13.14
C GLY A 24 -17.16 17.98 -13.84
N ILE A 25 -16.78 18.84 -14.79
CA ILE A 25 -15.46 18.84 -15.42
C ILE A 25 -14.58 19.93 -14.79
N ARG A 26 -13.30 19.61 -14.58
CA ARG A 26 -12.27 20.59 -14.21
C ARG A 26 -11.09 20.51 -15.18
N LEU A 27 -10.86 21.60 -15.88
CA LEU A 27 -9.63 21.81 -16.65
C LEU A 27 -8.52 22.25 -15.70
N VAL A 28 -7.35 21.63 -15.81
CA VAL A 28 -6.18 21.90 -14.97
C VAL A 28 -4.97 22.11 -15.87
N GLU A 29 -4.48 23.35 -15.91
CA GLU A 29 -3.21 23.69 -16.56
C GLU A 29 -2.08 23.44 -15.56
N VAL A 30 -1.09 22.63 -15.95
CA VAL A 30 0.04 22.30 -15.08
C VAL A 30 1.34 22.49 -15.86
N ASP A 31 2.16 23.39 -15.34
CA ASP A 31 3.42 23.82 -15.91
C ASP A 31 4.50 23.87 -14.81
N VAL A 32 5.74 24.20 -15.19
CA VAL A 32 6.85 24.44 -14.25
C VAL A 32 6.44 25.48 -13.21
N ASP A 33 5.86 26.57 -13.68
CA ASP A 33 5.30 27.69 -12.95
C ASP A 33 4.04 28.21 -13.66
N THR A 34 3.32 29.16 -13.06
CA THR A 34 2.04 29.64 -13.61
C THR A 34 2.17 30.81 -14.58
N ALA A 35 3.38 31.20 -15.03
CA ALA A 35 3.55 32.39 -15.86
C ALA A 35 2.79 32.27 -17.20
N ALA A 36 2.82 31.09 -17.84
CA ALA A 36 2.10 30.84 -19.08
C ALA A 36 0.57 30.90 -18.89
N TYR A 37 0.07 30.36 -17.78
CA TYR A 37 -1.34 30.43 -17.39
C TYR A 37 -1.78 31.89 -17.18
N ASP A 38 -0.96 32.71 -16.53
CA ASP A 38 -1.25 34.13 -16.24
C ASP A 38 -1.29 34.99 -17.53
N GLU A 39 -0.51 34.64 -18.55
CA GLU A 39 -0.56 35.27 -19.88
C GLU A 39 -1.81 34.90 -20.69
N GLY A 40 -2.45 33.78 -20.34
CA GLY A 40 -3.73 33.36 -20.87
C GLY A 40 -3.90 31.84 -20.80
N HIS A 41 -5.11 31.35 -20.52
CA HIS A 41 -5.41 29.94 -20.31
C HIS A 41 -6.78 29.58 -20.91
N ILE A 42 -7.12 28.28 -20.93
CA ILE A 42 -8.44 27.83 -21.40
C ILE A 42 -9.50 28.28 -20.38
N SER A 43 -10.59 28.89 -20.86
CA SER A 43 -11.65 29.40 -19.99
C SER A 43 -12.16 28.34 -19.00
N GLY A 44 -12.20 28.69 -17.71
CA GLY A 44 -12.61 27.80 -16.63
C GLY A 44 -11.51 26.91 -16.04
N ALA A 45 -10.31 26.90 -16.64
CA ALA A 45 -9.17 26.16 -16.12
C ALA A 45 -8.63 26.75 -14.82
N VAL A 46 -8.02 25.90 -13.99
CA VAL A 46 -7.17 26.30 -12.86
C VAL A 46 -5.72 26.06 -13.22
N GLY A 47 -4.83 26.95 -12.79
CA GLY A 47 -3.39 26.83 -12.97
C GLY A 47 -2.73 26.23 -11.74
N LEU A 48 -1.92 25.18 -11.91
CA LEU A 48 -1.13 24.57 -10.85
C LEU A 48 0.37 24.73 -11.12
N ASN A 49 1.08 25.26 -10.14
CA ASN A 49 2.53 25.32 -10.14
C ASN A 49 3.11 23.98 -9.67
N TRP A 50 3.86 23.31 -10.53
CA TRP A 50 4.48 22.04 -10.18
C TRP A 50 5.39 22.12 -8.93
N GLN A 51 6.24 23.14 -8.87
CA GLN A 51 7.22 23.27 -7.79
C GLN A 51 6.58 23.51 -6.43
N THR A 52 5.64 24.45 -6.37
CA THR A 52 5.15 24.97 -5.10
C THR A 52 3.87 24.28 -4.63
N GLN A 53 3.15 23.63 -5.54
CA GLN A 53 1.85 23.03 -5.26
C GLN A 53 1.78 21.52 -5.49
N LEU A 54 2.76 20.90 -6.15
CA LEU A 54 2.76 19.46 -6.43
C LEU A 54 3.96 18.70 -5.83
N CYS A 55 4.77 19.38 -5.01
CA CYS A 55 5.93 18.84 -4.33
C CYS A 55 5.94 19.27 -2.85
N ASP A 56 6.55 18.46 -1.98
CA ASP A 56 6.85 18.88 -0.60
C ASP A 56 7.91 20.01 -0.64
N GLN A 57 7.69 21.07 0.15
CA GLN A 57 8.52 22.27 0.12
C GLN A 57 9.78 22.16 1.00
N VAL A 58 9.94 21.06 1.73
CA VAL A 58 11.03 20.81 2.68
C VAL A 58 11.78 19.53 2.32
N ARG A 59 11.05 18.47 2.04
CA ARG A 59 11.58 17.16 1.64
C ARG A 59 11.59 17.07 0.13
N ARG A 60 12.50 16.26 -0.40
CA ARG A 60 12.43 15.84 -1.80
C ARG A 60 11.40 14.72 -1.92
N ASP A 61 10.13 15.10 -1.90
CA ASP A 61 9.00 14.20 -1.97
C ASP A 61 7.81 14.91 -2.65
N ILE A 62 6.76 14.15 -2.93
CA ILE A 62 5.47 14.68 -3.36
C ILE A 62 4.67 15.17 -2.15
N LEU A 63 3.49 15.74 -2.39
CA LEU A 63 2.58 16.16 -1.33
C LEU A 63 2.27 15.02 -0.36
N THR A 64 1.95 15.32 0.90
CA THR A 64 1.27 14.34 1.76
C THR A 64 -0.17 14.15 1.30
N LYS A 65 -0.83 13.07 1.75
CA LYS A 65 -2.26 12.83 1.51
C LYS A 65 -3.12 14.05 1.85
N ASP A 66 -2.91 14.64 3.03
CA ASP A 66 -3.68 15.80 3.49
C ASP A 66 -3.43 17.05 2.65
N GLN A 67 -2.18 17.28 2.24
CA GLN A 67 -1.84 18.40 1.35
C GLN A 67 -2.48 18.22 -0.03
N PHE A 68 -2.52 16.99 -0.55
CA PHE A 68 -3.18 16.68 -1.81
C PHE A 68 -4.70 16.84 -1.72
N GLU A 69 -5.32 16.42 -0.62
CA GLU A 69 -6.74 16.70 -0.35
C GLU A 69 -7.02 18.20 -0.37
N GLN A 70 -6.24 18.99 0.36
CA GLN A 70 -6.39 20.44 0.40
C GLN A 70 -6.24 21.08 -0.98
N LEU A 71 -5.22 20.65 -1.75
CA LEU A 71 -5.01 21.11 -3.13
C LEU A 71 -6.25 20.87 -4.00
N CYS A 72 -6.84 19.68 -3.94
CA CYS A 72 -8.03 19.35 -4.72
C CYS A 72 -9.23 20.20 -4.28
N GLN A 73 -9.44 20.32 -2.96
CA GLN A 73 -10.54 21.10 -2.40
C GLN A 73 -10.46 22.57 -2.83
N ASP A 74 -9.29 23.20 -2.71
CA ASP A 74 -9.06 24.60 -3.06
C ASP A 74 -9.27 24.89 -4.55
N ASN A 75 -9.07 23.88 -5.41
CA ASN A 75 -9.26 23.98 -6.86
C ASN A 75 -10.64 23.50 -7.34
N GLY A 76 -11.58 23.28 -6.40
CA GLY A 76 -12.94 22.87 -6.70
C GLY A 76 -13.01 21.50 -7.39
N ILE A 77 -12.16 20.56 -6.99
CA ILE A 77 -12.11 19.18 -7.44
C ILE A 77 -12.62 18.26 -6.33
N SER A 78 -13.76 17.60 -6.57
CA SER A 78 -14.29 16.55 -5.71
C SER A 78 -13.86 15.16 -6.21
N ASN A 79 -14.07 14.11 -5.42
CA ASN A 79 -13.83 12.73 -5.88
C ASN A 79 -14.65 12.34 -7.13
N ASP A 80 -15.74 13.06 -7.42
CA ASP A 80 -16.61 12.78 -8.56
C ASP A 80 -16.28 13.58 -9.83
N THR A 81 -15.38 14.55 -9.73
CA THR A 81 -15.00 15.44 -10.82
C THR A 81 -14.24 14.69 -11.92
N THR A 82 -14.56 14.96 -13.19
CA THR A 82 -13.69 14.57 -14.31
C THR A 82 -12.61 15.63 -14.49
N VAL A 83 -11.36 15.25 -14.27
CA VAL A 83 -10.20 16.15 -14.32
C VAL A 83 -9.49 15.99 -15.65
N ILE A 84 -9.27 17.10 -16.34
CA ILE A 84 -8.64 17.15 -17.66
C ILE A 84 -7.38 18.00 -17.56
N PHE A 85 -6.23 17.34 -17.66
CA PHE A 85 -4.93 17.97 -17.55
C PHE A 85 -4.42 18.42 -18.93
N TYR A 86 -3.81 19.60 -18.96
CA TYR A 86 -3.02 20.07 -20.09
C TYR A 86 -1.88 20.97 -19.60
N GLY A 87 -0.89 21.22 -20.43
CA GLY A 87 0.20 22.12 -20.09
C GLY A 87 1.14 22.35 -21.27
N ASP A 88 2.21 23.07 -21.01
CA ASP A 88 3.32 23.31 -21.90
C ASP A 88 4.22 22.06 -22.06
N ASN A 89 5.32 22.22 -22.78
CA ASN A 89 6.37 21.20 -22.94
C ASN A 89 5.82 19.79 -23.22
N ASN A 90 4.88 19.66 -24.17
CA ASN A 90 4.25 18.38 -24.53
C ASN A 90 3.56 17.66 -23.36
N ASN A 91 2.84 18.41 -22.50
CA ASN A 91 2.07 17.90 -21.34
C ASN A 91 2.92 17.23 -20.25
N TRP A 92 4.19 17.64 -20.10
CA TRP A 92 5.08 17.07 -19.10
C TRP A 92 4.49 17.11 -17.68
N PHE A 93 4.17 18.29 -17.17
CA PHE A 93 3.66 18.41 -15.81
C PHE A 93 2.17 18.05 -15.70
N ALA A 94 1.42 18.17 -16.79
CA ALA A 94 0.05 17.66 -16.88
C ALA A 94 -0.02 16.14 -16.61
N THR A 95 0.88 15.36 -17.21
CA THR A 95 0.95 13.90 -16.98
C THR A 95 1.52 13.55 -15.60
N TYR A 96 2.39 14.39 -15.04
CA TYR A 96 2.83 14.24 -13.64
C TYR A 96 1.70 14.49 -12.63
N ALA A 97 0.89 15.53 -12.82
CA ALA A 97 -0.28 15.77 -11.98
C ALA A 97 -1.27 14.61 -12.07
N LEU A 98 -1.56 14.12 -13.29
CA LEU A 98 -2.40 12.92 -13.47
C LEU A 98 -1.88 11.72 -12.67
N TRP A 99 -0.57 11.47 -12.69
CA TRP A 99 0.04 10.39 -11.92
C TRP A 99 -0.18 10.57 -10.40
N GLN A 100 -0.05 11.78 -9.85
CA GLN A 100 -0.36 12.02 -8.43
C GLN A 100 -1.84 11.80 -8.10
N PHE A 101 -2.75 12.23 -8.97
CA PHE A 101 -4.18 11.96 -8.79
C PHE A 101 -4.48 10.46 -8.75
N ARG A 102 -3.80 9.68 -9.59
CA ARG A 102 -3.88 8.22 -9.56
C ARG A 102 -3.25 7.63 -8.29
N TYR A 103 -2.09 8.12 -7.87
CA TYR A 103 -1.41 7.70 -6.66
C TYR A 103 -2.30 7.87 -5.42
N TYR A 104 -3.08 8.95 -5.36
CA TYR A 104 -4.09 9.20 -4.30
C TYR A 104 -5.49 8.64 -4.62
N GLY A 105 -5.59 7.78 -5.62
CA GLY A 105 -6.76 6.93 -5.86
C GLY A 105 -8.00 7.64 -6.40
N HIS A 106 -7.84 8.76 -7.12
CA HIS A 106 -8.90 9.32 -7.95
C HIS A 106 -9.37 8.29 -8.98
N ASP A 107 -10.66 8.31 -9.33
CA ASP A 107 -11.22 7.36 -10.29
C ASP A 107 -10.51 7.49 -11.66
N GLU A 108 -9.82 6.43 -12.09
CA GLU A 108 -9.05 6.41 -13.34
C GLU A 108 -9.92 6.75 -14.56
N SER A 109 -11.22 6.40 -14.54
CA SER A 109 -12.15 6.71 -15.65
C SER A 109 -12.45 8.20 -15.80
N LYS A 110 -12.12 8.99 -14.77
CA LYS A 110 -12.35 10.43 -14.66
C LYS A 110 -11.08 11.26 -14.83
N LEU A 111 -9.92 10.63 -15.02
CA LEU A 111 -8.65 11.32 -15.29
C LEU A 111 -8.39 11.32 -16.80
N LYS A 112 -8.16 12.51 -17.36
CA LYS A 112 -7.93 12.67 -18.80
C LYS A 112 -6.81 13.66 -19.10
N VAL A 113 -6.18 13.54 -20.27
CA VAL A 113 -5.20 14.51 -20.79
C VAL A 113 -5.69 15.08 -22.11
N MET A 114 -5.55 16.39 -22.29
CA MET A 114 -5.81 17.03 -23.59
C MET A 114 -4.63 16.76 -24.55
N ASN A 115 -4.89 15.95 -25.59
CA ASN A 115 -3.88 15.53 -26.54
C ASN A 115 -3.32 16.74 -27.33
N GLY A 116 -2.00 16.93 -27.28
CA GLY A 116 -1.30 18.10 -27.84
C GLY A 116 -1.06 19.26 -26.87
N GLY A 117 -1.74 19.26 -25.71
CA GLY A 117 -1.51 20.23 -24.65
C GLY A 117 -1.77 21.68 -25.07
N ARG A 118 -1.13 22.60 -24.34
CA ARG A 118 -1.26 24.05 -24.57
C ARG A 118 -0.82 24.46 -25.98
N GLN A 119 0.29 23.89 -26.46
CA GLN A 119 0.86 24.25 -27.77
C GLN A 119 -0.13 23.99 -28.91
N LYS A 120 -0.75 22.80 -28.95
CA LYS A 120 -1.71 22.47 -30.00
C LYS A 120 -2.99 23.32 -29.94
N TRP A 121 -3.42 23.72 -28.74
CA TRP A 121 -4.55 24.63 -28.57
C TRP A 121 -4.26 26.00 -29.22
N ILE A 122 -3.05 26.52 -29.00
CA ILE A 122 -2.56 27.78 -29.59
C ILE A 122 -2.41 27.66 -31.10
N ASP A 123 -1.79 26.57 -31.58
CA ASP A 123 -1.55 26.35 -33.02
C ASP A 123 -2.86 26.21 -33.82
N GLU A 124 -3.93 25.72 -33.18
CA GLU A 124 -5.28 25.69 -33.75
C GLU A 124 -6.01 27.03 -33.71
N GLY A 125 -5.39 28.09 -33.17
CA GLY A 125 -5.95 29.43 -33.06
C GLY A 125 -7.15 29.50 -32.12
N ARG A 126 -7.21 28.64 -31.10
CA ARG A 126 -8.31 28.61 -30.12
C ARG A 126 -8.13 29.71 -29.08
N GLU A 127 -9.26 30.14 -28.52
CA GLU A 127 -9.32 31.24 -27.58
C GLU A 127 -8.60 30.92 -26.25
N LEU A 128 -7.88 31.91 -25.73
CA LEU A 128 -7.33 31.93 -24.38
C LEU A 128 -7.89 33.17 -23.66
N VAL A 129 -8.13 33.03 -22.37
CA VAL A 129 -8.62 34.10 -21.49
C VAL A 129 -7.60 34.38 -20.39
N THR A 130 -7.62 35.60 -19.84
CA THR A 130 -6.75 36.00 -18.71
C THR A 130 -7.52 36.10 -17.39
N ASP A 131 -8.85 35.99 -17.43
CA ASP A 131 -9.68 36.08 -16.24
C ASP A 131 -9.46 34.84 -15.37
N THR A 132 -9.04 35.05 -14.13
CA THR A 132 -8.73 33.95 -13.19
C THR A 132 -10.01 33.20 -12.82
N SER A 133 -10.03 31.89 -13.06
CA SER A 133 -11.14 31.04 -12.64
C SER A 133 -11.08 30.82 -11.12
N SER A 134 -12.17 31.13 -10.41
CA SER A 134 -12.35 30.77 -9.01
C SER A 134 -13.49 29.77 -8.90
N HIS A 135 -13.23 28.63 -8.25
CA HIS A 135 -14.21 27.58 -8.02
C HIS A 135 -14.46 27.45 -6.53
N ALA A 136 -15.70 27.14 -6.15
CA ALA A 136 -16.02 26.90 -4.75
C ALA A 136 -15.24 25.68 -4.24
N ALA A 137 -14.76 25.77 -3.00
CA ALA A 137 -14.13 24.63 -2.35
C ALA A 137 -15.07 23.43 -2.32
N THR A 138 -14.50 22.24 -2.51
CA THR A 138 -15.25 20.97 -2.54
C THR A 138 -14.86 20.09 -1.36
N ASP A 139 -15.50 18.92 -1.22
CA ASP A 139 -15.01 17.85 -0.35
C ASP A 139 -14.25 16.83 -1.20
N TYR A 140 -12.98 16.63 -0.88
CA TYR A 140 -12.12 15.66 -1.53
C TYR A 140 -11.45 14.78 -0.47
N LYS A 141 -11.55 13.47 -0.65
CA LYS A 141 -10.93 12.45 0.19
C LYS A 141 -10.03 11.56 -0.64
N ALA A 142 -8.73 11.67 -0.43
CA ALA A 142 -7.77 10.81 -1.07
C ALA A 142 -7.86 9.39 -0.50
N LYS A 143 -7.57 8.38 -1.32
CA LYS A 143 -7.33 7.02 -0.83
C LYS A 143 -5.90 6.92 -0.28
N PHE A 144 -5.61 5.79 0.38
CA PHE A 144 -4.22 5.48 0.71
C PHE A 144 -3.37 5.40 -0.56
N PRO A 145 -2.10 5.84 -0.50
CA PRO A 145 -1.19 5.81 -1.63
C PRO A 145 -1.10 4.45 -2.33
N ASP A 146 -1.22 4.43 -3.66
CA ASP A 146 -1.03 3.22 -4.45
C ASP A 146 0.44 3.00 -4.80
N ASP A 147 1.14 2.23 -3.97
CA ASP A 147 2.55 1.91 -4.19
C ASP A 147 2.81 1.05 -5.45
N ASN A 148 1.76 0.57 -6.14
CA ASN A 148 1.92 -0.09 -7.44
C ASN A 148 2.21 0.89 -8.60
N VAL A 149 2.01 2.19 -8.38
CA VAL A 149 2.32 3.24 -9.37
C VAL A 149 3.53 4.08 -9.00
N ARG A 150 4.22 3.77 -7.88
CA ARG A 150 5.44 4.45 -7.44
C ARG A 150 6.54 3.44 -7.10
N ALA A 151 7.68 3.53 -7.78
CA ALA A 151 8.87 2.74 -7.44
C ALA A 151 9.88 3.60 -6.66
N THR A 152 10.28 3.15 -5.48
CA THR A 152 11.32 3.79 -4.66
C THR A 152 12.68 3.17 -4.92
N LYS A 153 13.76 3.80 -4.44
CA LYS A 153 15.11 3.21 -4.46
C LYS A 153 15.12 1.81 -3.82
N ASP A 154 14.42 1.65 -2.69
CA ASP A 154 14.38 0.40 -1.92
C ASP A 154 13.53 -0.66 -2.60
N HIS A 155 12.66 -0.28 -3.54
CA HIS A 155 12.02 -1.21 -4.47
C HIS A 155 13.00 -1.59 -5.59
N VAL A 156 13.63 -0.62 -6.25
CA VAL A 156 14.42 -0.85 -7.47
C VAL A 156 15.69 -1.66 -7.22
N LEU A 157 16.43 -1.39 -6.13
CA LEU A 157 17.73 -2.05 -5.88
C LEU A 157 17.61 -3.57 -5.70
N PRO A 158 16.72 -4.09 -4.83
CA PRO A 158 16.54 -5.54 -4.71
C PRO A 158 16.05 -6.20 -6.00
N THR A 159 15.20 -5.53 -6.78
CA THR A 159 14.68 -6.14 -8.03
C THR A 159 15.78 -6.28 -9.10
N LEU A 160 16.80 -5.42 -9.08
CA LEU A 160 17.98 -5.56 -9.94
C LEU A 160 18.79 -6.82 -9.63
N GLU A 161 18.91 -7.18 -8.36
CA GLU A 161 19.64 -8.38 -7.92
C GLU A 161 18.92 -9.67 -8.35
N GLN A 162 17.60 -9.61 -8.47
CA GLN A 162 16.75 -10.71 -8.90
C GLN A 162 16.73 -10.91 -10.44
N GLY A 163 17.29 -9.97 -11.21
CA GLY A 163 17.48 -10.09 -12.67
C GLY A 163 16.21 -9.99 -13.52
N VAL A 164 15.07 -9.57 -12.96
CA VAL A 164 13.78 -9.51 -13.67
C VAL A 164 13.15 -8.12 -13.55
N VAL A 165 13.63 -7.16 -14.36
CA VAL A 165 13.01 -5.82 -14.49
C VAL A 165 13.19 -5.26 -15.89
N ASN A 166 12.11 -4.71 -16.46
CA ASN A 166 12.14 -3.95 -17.71
C ASN A 166 12.29 -2.46 -17.40
N LEU A 167 13.52 -1.99 -17.21
CA LEU A 167 13.80 -0.59 -16.93
C LEU A 167 13.85 0.25 -18.21
N VAL A 168 13.16 1.38 -18.21
CA VAL A 168 13.16 2.35 -19.33
C VAL A 168 13.71 3.67 -18.82
N ASP A 169 14.80 4.12 -19.43
CA ASP A 169 15.42 5.41 -19.18
C ASP A 169 15.05 6.36 -20.33
N VAL A 170 14.32 7.44 -20.02
CA VAL A 170 13.75 8.35 -21.02
C VAL A 170 14.55 9.63 -21.22
N ARG A 171 15.71 9.72 -20.56
CA ARG A 171 16.65 10.81 -20.73
C ARG A 171 17.29 10.75 -22.12
N SER A 172 18.06 11.79 -22.45
CA SER A 172 18.78 11.81 -23.72
C SER A 172 19.78 10.63 -23.81
N PRO A 173 20.13 10.17 -25.03
CA PRO A 173 21.15 9.13 -25.19
C PRO A 173 22.49 9.49 -24.52
N ALA A 174 22.88 10.77 -24.52
CA ALA A 174 24.12 11.23 -23.90
C ALA A 174 24.10 11.11 -22.37
N GLU A 175 22.95 11.33 -21.72
CA GLU A 175 22.79 11.10 -20.28
C GLU A 175 22.80 9.60 -19.95
N PHE A 176 22.14 8.79 -20.77
CA PHE A 176 22.05 7.35 -20.62
C PHE A 176 23.40 6.62 -20.79
N THR A 177 24.22 7.07 -21.73
CA THR A 177 25.59 6.55 -21.92
C THR A 177 26.56 7.09 -20.88
N GLY A 178 26.20 8.19 -20.21
CA GLY A 178 27.02 8.89 -19.25
C GLY A 178 28.07 9.83 -19.87
N GLU A 179 27.88 10.22 -21.13
CA GLU A 179 28.65 11.29 -21.78
C GLU A 179 28.42 12.64 -21.10
N ILE A 180 27.20 12.87 -20.62
CA ILE A 180 26.83 14.02 -19.80
C ILE A 180 26.08 13.57 -18.55
N ILE A 181 26.13 14.37 -17.48
CA ILE A 181 25.37 14.12 -16.24
C ILE A 181 23.94 14.65 -16.39
N ALA A 182 23.83 15.85 -16.95
CA ALA A 182 22.59 16.55 -17.25
C ALA A 182 22.82 17.46 -18.48
N PRO A 183 21.75 17.87 -19.19
CA PRO A 183 21.85 18.81 -20.29
C PRO A 183 22.52 20.14 -19.89
N PRO A 184 23.32 20.77 -20.78
CA PRO A 184 23.96 22.05 -20.50
C PRO A 184 22.94 23.14 -20.13
N GLY A 185 23.21 23.87 -19.05
CA GLY A 185 22.36 24.99 -18.61
C GLY A 185 21.29 24.63 -17.58
N LEU A 186 21.12 23.35 -17.23
CA LEU A 186 20.22 22.92 -16.16
C LEU A 186 20.97 22.74 -14.82
N PRO A 187 20.36 23.11 -13.68
CA PRO A 187 20.95 22.95 -12.34
C PRO A 187 20.86 21.50 -11.80
N GLU A 188 20.56 20.53 -12.67
CA GLU A 188 20.45 19.11 -12.34
C GLU A 188 21.84 18.45 -12.29
N THR A 189 22.08 17.62 -11.27
CA THR A 189 23.38 16.99 -11.09
C THR A 189 23.27 15.62 -10.42
N ALA A 190 24.33 14.83 -10.58
CA ALA A 190 24.50 13.52 -9.98
C ALA A 190 25.98 13.28 -9.67
N GLN A 191 26.26 12.40 -8.71
CA GLN A 191 27.65 12.03 -8.38
C GLN A 191 28.28 11.14 -9.45
N ARG A 192 27.47 10.45 -10.26
CA ARG A 192 27.94 9.55 -11.32
C ARG A 192 27.07 9.72 -12.57
N PRO A 193 27.68 9.86 -13.76
CA PRO A 193 26.95 9.78 -15.01
C PRO A 193 26.61 8.32 -15.37
N GLY A 194 25.66 8.12 -16.28
CA GLY A 194 25.24 6.81 -16.76
C GLY A 194 23.82 6.44 -16.35
N ARG A 195 23.54 5.14 -16.22
CA ARG A 195 22.19 4.56 -16.06
C ARG A 195 22.16 3.42 -15.05
N ILE A 196 20.95 2.98 -14.67
CA ILE A 196 20.78 1.68 -13.99
C ILE A 196 21.20 0.54 -14.93
N PRO A 197 21.99 -0.43 -14.45
CA PRO A 197 22.27 -1.65 -15.21
C PRO A 197 21.01 -2.35 -15.73
N GLY A 198 20.99 -2.69 -17.01
CA GLY A 198 19.84 -3.36 -17.66
C GLY A 198 18.76 -2.42 -18.20
N ALA A 199 18.82 -1.11 -17.93
CA ALA A 199 17.87 -0.16 -18.52
C ALA A 199 18.04 0.00 -20.03
N ALA A 200 16.93 0.12 -20.74
CA ALA A 200 16.84 0.47 -22.16
C ALA A 200 16.56 1.97 -22.33
N ASN A 201 17.21 2.63 -23.29
CA ASN A 201 16.98 4.05 -23.55
C ASN A 201 15.87 4.28 -24.57
N ILE A 202 14.80 4.95 -24.14
CA ILE A 202 13.68 5.36 -24.99
C ILE A 202 13.37 6.82 -24.66
N PRO A 203 14.04 7.79 -25.31
CA PRO A 203 13.83 9.20 -25.00
C PRO A 203 12.36 9.59 -25.11
N TRP A 204 11.82 10.31 -24.12
CA TRP A 204 10.38 10.62 -24.03
C TRP A 204 9.83 11.26 -25.33
N ALA A 205 10.63 12.11 -25.98
CA ALA A 205 10.27 12.81 -27.22
C ALA A 205 9.94 11.86 -28.38
N THR A 206 10.40 10.61 -28.32
CA THR A 206 10.10 9.62 -29.36
C THR A 206 8.62 9.23 -29.36
N ALA A 207 7.89 9.48 -28.27
CA ALA A 207 6.51 9.08 -28.08
C ALA A 207 5.47 10.15 -28.49
N VAL A 208 5.92 11.35 -28.85
CA VAL A 208 5.08 12.45 -29.34
C VAL A 208 5.36 12.77 -30.79
N ALA A 209 4.35 13.29 -31.50
CA ALA A 209 4.47 13.90 -32.81
C ALA A 209 4.92 15.37 -32.70
N ASP A 210 5.24 15.99 -33.84
CA ASP A 210 5.75 17.37 -33.90
C ASP A 210 4.75 18.41 -33.37
N ASP A 211 3.44 18.14 -33.47
CA ASP A 211 2.37 18.99 -32.92
C ASP A 211 2.09 18.72 -31.43
N GLY A 212 2.95 17.92 -30.79
CA GLY A 212 2.86 17.54 -29.39
C GLY A 212 1.78 16.52 -29.06
N THR A 213 1.07 15.98 -30.05
CA THR A 213 0.16 14.85 -29.81
C THR A 213 0.91 13.57 -29.51
N PHE A 214 0.27 12.66 -28.76
CA PHE A 214 0.74 11.29 -28.63
C PHE A 214 0.73 10.60 -30.00
N LYS A 215 1.79 9.85 -30.32
CA LYS A 215 1.82 8.98 -31.51
C LYS A 215 0.76 7.87 -31.40
N SER A 216 0.48 7.22 -32.53
CA SER A 216 -0.46 6.11 -32.56
C SER A 216 0.05 4.90 -31.77
N TYR A 217 -0.87 4.02 -31.38
CA TYR A 217 -0.62 2.77 -30.67
C TYR A 217 0.41 1.92 -31.40
N ASP A 218 0.30 1.77 -32.72
CA ASP A 218 1.22 0.93 -33.49
C ASP A 218 2.64 1.50 -33.51
N GLU A 219 2.78 2.81 -33.71
CA GLU A 219 4.08 3.49 -33.68
C GLU A 219 4.74 3.39 -32.30
N LEU A 220 3.96 3.64 -31.27
CA LEU A 220 4.40 3.54 -29.89
C LEU A 220 4.75 2.10 -29.52
N LYS A 221 3.92 1.11 -29.88
CA LYS A 221 4.18 -0.31 -29.67
C LYS A 221 5.51 -0.71 -30.31
N GLU A 222 5.77 -0.27 -31.54
CA GLU A 222 7.05 -0.50 -32.23
C GLU A 222 8.23 0.11 -31.45
N ILE A 223 8.09 1.33 -30.93
CA ILE A 223 9.13 2.00 -30.13
C ILE A 223 9.52 1.17 -28.90
N TYR A 224 8.56 0.56 -28.21
CA TYR A 224 8.80 -0.18 -26.97
C TYR A 224 9.14 -1.67 -27.20
N GLU A 225 8.52 -2.36 -28.16
CA GLU A 225 8.77 -3.79 -28.45
C GLU A 225 10.15 -4.04 -29.07
N VAL A 226 10.68 -3.12 -29.87
CA VAL A 226 11.95 -3.32 -30.59
C VAL A 226 13.17 -3.05 -29.71
N ARG A 227 13.05 -2.13 -28.74
CA ARG A 227 14.21 -1.58 -27.99
C ARG A 227 14.37 -2.17 -26.59
N VAL A 228 13.31 -2.74 -26.07
CA VAL A 228 13.35 -3.54 -24.85
C VAL A 228 13.08 -4.97 -25.29
N SER A 229 13.74 -5.97 -24.74
CA SER A 229 13.29 -7.37 -24.88
C SER A 229 11.98 -7.59 -24.09
N ILE A 230 11.00 -6.70 -24.25
CA ILE A 230 9.61 -6.90 -23.88
C ILE A 230 9.10 -7.93 -24.88
N GLN A 231 9.36 -9.22 -24.60
CA GLN A 231 8.30 -10.17 -24.88
C GLN A 231 7.10 -9.66 -24.07
N ILE A 232 5.99 -9.31 -24.72
CA ILE A 232 4.75 -8.98 -24.04
C ILE A 232 4.31 -10.23 -23.25
N LYS A 233 4.87 -10.37 -22.05
CA LYS A 233 4.55 -11.36 -21.03
C LYS A 233 4.37 -10.59 -19.73
N ARG A 234 3.21 -9.94 -19.63
CA ARG A 234 2.41 -9.59 -18.42
C ARG A 234 3.09 -9.02 -17.15
N ARG A 235 4.39 -8.75 -17.11
CA ARG A 235 5.08 -8.07 -16.02
C ARG A 235 6.14 -7.14 -16.62
N SER A 236 5.86 -5.84 -16.63
CA SER A 236 6.88 -4.84 -16.86
C SER A 236 6.78 -3.81 -15.73
N LEU A 237 7.86 -3.69 -14.98
CA LEU A 237 8.04 -2.66 -13.98
C LEU A 237 8.90 -1.59 -14.61
N THR A 238 8.29 -0.48 -15.01
CA THR A 238 9.01 0.66 -15.58
C THR A 238 9.47 1.55 -14.44
N ALA A 239 10.73 1.44 -14.03
CA ALA A 239 11.33 2.40 -13.09
C ALA A 239 12.14 3.43 -13.87
N VAL A 240 11.84 4.71 -13.62
CA VAL A 240 12.72 5.84 -13.95
C VAL A 240 13.45 6.22 -12.67
N LEU A 241 14.77 6.28 -12.78
CA LEU A 241 15.71 6.57 -11.68
C LEU A 241 15.33 7.79 -10.86
N GLU A 242 15.81 7.85 -9.62
CA GLU A 242 16.21 9.06 -8.89
C GLU A 242 17.73 9.02 -8.68
N ASN A 243 18.45 10.13 -8.86
CA ASN A 243 19.82 10.24 -8.37
C ASN A 243 19.82 10.73 -6.92
N VAL A 244 20.38 9.93 -6.00
CA VAL A 244 20.63 10.27 -4.59
C VAL A 244 22.03 10.84 -4.43
N PRO A 245 22.21 11.97 -3.71
CA PRO A 245 23.07 11.92 -2.52
C PRO A 245 22.60 12.84 -1.37
N ARG A 246 22.74 12.37 -0.12
CA ARG A 246 22.84 13.25 1.07
C ARG A 246 24.31 13.49 1.40
N THR A 247 24.74 14.76 1.39
CA THR A 247 25.54 15.41 2.45
C THR A 247 25.41 16.93 2.28
N HIS A 248 25.17 17.66 3.38
CA HIS A 248 24.91 19.11 3.49
C HIS A 248 25.99 20.00 2.85
N VAL A 249 25.62 21.15 2.26
CA VAL A 249 25.80 22.56 2.73
C VAL A 249 24.87 23.45 1.86
N GLY A 250 24.29 24.50 2.45
CA GLY A 250 23.09 25.21 1.97
C GLY A 250 23.16 25.98 0.64
N GLY A 251 21.96 26.38 0.19
CA GLY A 251 21.73 27.35 -0.89
C GLY A 251 20.77 26.84 -1.97
N ASP A 252 19.52 27.31 -1.92
CA ASP A 252 18.39 27.24 -2.88
C ASP A 252 17.91 25.86 -3.39
N PRO A 253 16.58 25.63 -3.51
CA PRO A 253 16.04 24.34 -3.92
C PRO A 253 16.06 24.18 -5.45
N PRO A 254 16.66 23.11 -6.01
CA PRO A 254 16.62 22.87 -7.45
C PRO A 254 15.90 21.55 -7.81
N GLN A 255 15.49 21.49 -9.09
CA GLN A 255 15.41 20.31 -10.00
C GLN A 255 13.99 19.91 -10.43
N GLN A 256 13.65 20.27 -11.68
CA GLN A 256 12.31 20.26 -12.26
C GLN A 256 11.98 19.04 -13.12
N ARG A 257 12.96 18.27 -13.62
CA ARG A 257 12.74 17.29 -14.70
C ARG A 257 12.66 15.82 -14.27
N HIS A 258 13.17 15.47 -13.10
CA HIS A 258 13.24 14.08 -12.63
C HIS A 258 11.87 13.49 -12.27
N GLU A 259 10.93 14.35 -11.89
CA GLU A 259 9.54 13.98 -11.62
C GLU A 259 8.69 13.94 -12.91
N ILE A 260 9.03 14.75 -13.92
CA ILE A 260 8.39 14.79 -15.25
C ILE A 260 8.42 13.42 -15.92
N GLU A 261 9.57 12.75 -15.88
CA GLU A 261 9.79 11.48 -16.58
C GLU A 261 9.00 10.30 -15.95
N LYS A 262 8.57 10.44 -14.69
CA LYS A 262 7.74 9.47 -13.96
C LYS A 262 6.26 9.52 -14.37
N GLY A 263 5.73 10.73 -14.61
CA GLY A 263 4.35 10.98 -15.02
C GLY A 263 4.04 10.56 -16.46
N LEU A 264 4.98 10.84 -17.39
CA LEU A 264 4.85 10.41 -18.78
C LEU A 264 4.77 8.87 -18.88
N LEU A 265 5.74 8.13 -18.32
CA LEU A 265 5.93 6.72 -18.68
C LEU A 265 4.80 5.76 -18.32
N ARG A 266 4.08 5.95 -17.21
CA ARG A 266 2.95 5.06 -16.90
C ARG A 266 1.75 5.32 -17.81
N TYR A 267 1.55 6.57 -18.23
CA TYR A 267 0.47 6.93 -19.15
C TYR A 267 0.78 6.48 -20.60
N TYR A 268 2.03 6.61 -21.05
CA TYR A 268 2.48 6.02 -22.32
C TYR A 268 2.42 4.48 -22.27
N TYR A 269 2.76 3.83 -21.15
CA TYR A 269 2.74 2.37 -21.03
C TYR A 269 1.32 1.79 -20.91
N ASP A 270 0.45 2.37 -20.08
CA ASP A 270 -0.93 1.92 -19.92
C ASP A 270 -1.72 2.12 -21.22
N GLY A 271 -1.41 3.14 -22.04
CA GLY A 271 -1.98 3.32 -23.38
C GLY A 271 -1.51 2.35 -24.47
N LEU A 272 -0.55 1.44 -24.19
CA LEU A 272 0.13 0.60 -25.19
C LEU A 272 0.12 -0.90 -24.94
N VAL A 273 -0.27 -1.35 -23.76
CA VAL A 273 -0.44 -2.77 -23.51
C VAL A 273 -1.91 -3.09 -23.66
N ASP A 274 -2.24 -4.03 -24.54
CA ASP A 274 -3.55 -4.65 -24.75
C ASP A 274 -4.44 -4.54 -23.50
N GLY A 275 -5.28 -3.49 -23.50
CA GLY A 275 -6.26 -3.14 -22.47
C GLY A 275 -7.42 -4.12 -22.40
N GLY A 276 -7.17 -5.38 -22.77
CA GLY A 276 -8.00 -6.51 -22.40
C GLY A 276 -7.97 -6.71 -20.89
N VAL A 277 -8.85 -5.98 -20.21
CA VAL A 277 -9.27 -6.13 -18.80
C VAL A 277 -8.30 -5.51 -17.78
N LEU A 278 -8.57 -4.27 -17.39
CA LEU A 278 -8.64 -3.96 -15.95
C LEU A 278 -10.11 -3.85 -15.53
N GLY A 279 -10.93 -4.83 -15.90
CA GLY A 279 -12.25 -5.00 -15.29
C GLY A 279 -12.05 -5.40 -13.84
N ASN A 280 -11.80 -4.43 -12.95
CA ASN A 280 -11.05 -4.64 -11.71
C ASN A 280 -9.68 -5.32 -12.02
N LEU A 281 -8.58 -4.85 -11.43
CA LEU A 281 -7.43 -5.73 -11.27
C LEU A 281 -7.87 -6.85 -10.32
N ILE A 282 -8.52 -7.91 -10.82
CA ILE A 282 -8.89 -9.05 -10.00
C ILE A 282 -7.61 -9.82 -9.71
N VAL A 283 -6.87 -9.29 -8.74
CA VAL A 283 -5.81 -9.99 -8.05
C VAL A 283 -6.50 -11.09 -7.26
N HIS A 284 -6.19 -12.32 -7.62
CA HIS A 284 -6.72 -13.47 -6.90
C HIS A 284 -5.71 -13.85 -5.84
N TYR A 285 -6.24 -14.21 -4.68
CA TYR A 285 -5.47 -14.73 -3.56
C TYR A 285 -5.76 -16.22 -3.44
N LEU A 286 -4.70 -17.01 -3.36
CA LEU A 286 -4.78 -18.43 -3.05
C LEU A 286 -4.04 -18.64 -1.74
N THR A 287 -4.75 -19.14 -0.73
CA THR A 287 -4.15 -19.56 0.53
C THR A 287 -4.07 -21.08 0.57
N ARG A 288 -2.86 -21.60 0.77
CA ARG A 288 -2.61 -23.02 1.05
C ARG A 288 -2.24 -23.18 2.51
N GLN A 289 -2.89 -24.13 3.17
CA GLN A 289 -2.63 -24.46 4.56
C GLN A 289 -1.91 -25.81 4.66
N ILE A 290 -0.90 -25.88 5.51
CA ILE A 290 -0.23 -27.11 5.94
C ILE A 290 -0.06 -27.10 7.47
N ALA A 291 0.25 -28.25 8.06
CA ALA A 291 0.57 -28.36 9.48
C ALA A 291 1.89 -29.11 9.66
N PHE A 292 2.59 -28.81 10.75
CA PHE A 292 3.80 -29.52 11.17
C PHE A 292 3.95 -29.46 12.69
N GLU A 293 4.65 -30.42 13.26
CA GLU A 293 4.89 -30.50 14.71
C GLU A 293 6.36 -30.28 15.00
N ALA A 294 6.72 -29.34 15.85
CA ALA A 294 8.12 -29.04 16.13
C ALA A 294 8.33 -28.65 17.59
N SER A 295 9.52 -28.95 18.11
CA SER A 295 9.94 -28.53 19.44
C SER A 295 11.03 -27.47 19.38
N HIS A 296 11.06 -26.60 20.38
CA HIS A 296 12.05 -25.53 20.50
C HIS A 296 12.17 -25.00 21.94
N TYR A 297 13.11 -24.09 22.13
CA TYR A 297 13.23 -23.25 23.32
C TYR A 297 13.81 -21.89 22.95
N TYR A 298 13.59 -20.87 23.79
CA TYR A 298 14.23 -19.57 23.66
C TYR A 298 15.43 -19.49 24.60
N HIS A 299 16.60 -19.14 24.07
CA HIS A 299 17.81 -19.00 24.86
C HIS A 299 18.79 -18.04 24.20
N ILE A 300 19.12 -16.98 24.92
CA ILE A 300 20.22 -16.07 24.58
C ILE A 300 21.49 -16.62 25.27
N PRO A 301 22.52 -17.02 24.51
CA PRO A 301 23.72 -17.65 25.07
C PRO A 301 24.48 -16.79 26.08
N GLU A 302 24.37 -15.46 25.97
CA GLU A 302 25.04 -14.51 26.86
C GLU A 302 24.39 -14.41 28.24
N LEU A 303 23.15 -14.90 28.39
CA LEU A 303 22.37 -14.81 29.61
C LEU A 303 22.45 -16.12 30.40
N ASN A 304 22.45 -16.03 31.73
CA ASN A 304 22.30 -17.22 32.57
C ASN A 304 20.84 -17.74 32.57
N ASP A 305 20.61 -18.92 33.14
CA ASP A 305 19.29 -19.57 33.15
C ASP A 305 18.20 -18.69 33.81
N ALA A 306 18.54 -18.00 34.90
CA ALA A 306 17.58 -17.14 35.60
C ALA A 306 17.23 -15.88 34.78
N GLU A 307 18.22 -15.32 34.06
CA GLU A 307 18.01 -14.19 33.15
C GLU A 307 17.17 -14.58 31.94
N ASN A 308 17.45 -15.75 31.33
CA ASN A 308 16.61 -16.28 30.24
C ASN A 308 15.19 -16.57 30.70
N TYR A 309 15.03 -17.17 31.88
CA TYR A 309 13.71 -17.43 32.44
C TYR A 309 12.95 -16.14 32.78
N ALA A 310 13.62 -15.10 33.24
CA ALA A 310 13.00 -13.80 33.48
C ALA A 310 12.51 -13.14 32.18
N LEU A 311 13.19 -13.38 31.05
CA LEU A 311 12.87 -12.79 29.75
C LEU A 311 11.80 -13.58 28.98
N PHE A 312 11.94 -14.91 28.93
CA PHE A 312 11.13 -15.79 28.10
C PHE A 312 10.15 -16.66 28.90
N GLY A 313 10.24 -16.67 30.23
CA GLY A 313 9.39 -17.50 31.08
C GLY A 313 9.56 -18.99 30.81
N ALA A 314 8.44 -19.71 30.71
CA ALA A 314 8.44 -21.17 30.54
C ALA A 314 9.05 -21.63 29.21
N THR A 315 9.07 -20.80 28.17
CA THR A 315 9.65 -21.14 26.85
C THR A 315 11.18 -21.14 26.86
N ALA A 316 11.81 -20.60 27.92
CA ALA A 316 13.25 -20.72 28.16
C ALA A 316 13.70 -22.07 28.76
N ASN A 317 12.77 -23.02 28.96
CA ASN A 317 13.12 -24.33 29.51
C ASN A 317 14.10 -25.08 28.57
N PRO A 318 15.31 -25.44 29.03
CA PRO A 318 16.31 -26.11 28.19
C PRO A 318 15.91 -27.53 27.77
N ASN A 319 14.90 -28.11 28.42
CA ASN A 319 14.32 -29.40 27.99
C ASN A 319 13.35 -29.26 26.82
N SER A 320 13.20 -28.07 26.25
CA SER A 320 12.29 -27.71 25.16
C SER A 320 10.81 -27.83 25.50
N HIS A 321 10.00 -27.30 24.60
CA HIS A 321 8.56 -27.50 24.51
C HIS A 321 8.21 -27.67 23.02
N GLY A 322 7.00 -28.12 22.70
CA GLY A 322 6.60 -28.33 21.32
C GLY A 322 5.19 -27.84 21.03
N HIS A 323 4.96 -27.55 19.76
CA HIS A 323 3.71 -27.02 19.25
C HIS A 323 3.27 -27.74 17.99
N ASN A 324 1.97 -27.69 17.75
CA ASN A 324 1.33 -28.20 16.54
C ASN A 324 1.01 -27.00 15.65
N TYR A 325 1.99 -26.61 14.84
CA TYR A 325 1.89 -25.42 14.01
C TYR A 325 0.92 -25.63 12.85
N VAL A 326 0.19 -24.57 12.52
CA VAL A 326 -0.54 -24.48 11.26
C VAL A 326 0.01 -23.30 10.49
N LEU A 327 0.46 -23.54 9.26
CA LEU A 327 0.99 -22.51 8.37
C LEU A 327 -0.02 -22.26 7.24
N GLU A 328 -0.41 -21.01 7.06
CA GLU A 328 -1.09 -20.54 5.86
C GLU A 328 -0.13 -19.69 5.01
N ALA A 329 0.17 -20.19 3.81
CA ALA A 329 0.87 -19.42 2.79
C ALA A 329 -0.12 -18.87 1.78
N THR A 330 -0.26 -17.54 1.74
CA THR A 330 -1.10 -16.85 0.78
C THR A 330 -0.24 -16.28 -0.34
N VAL A 331 -0.53 -16.70 -1.56
CA VAL A 331 0.06 -16.11 -2.77
C VAL A 331 -0.97 -15.24 -3.48
N LYS A 332 -0.50 -14.20 -4.14
CA LYS A 332 -1.33 -13.32 -4.97
C LYS A 332 -0.82 -13.29 -6.41
N GLY A 333 -1.76 -13.19 -7.34
CA GLY A 333 -1.43 -13.09 -8.76
C GLY A 333 -2.66 -13.05 -9.65
N ARG A 334 -2.41 -12.93 -10.95
CA ARG A 334 -3.46 -13.05 -11.97
C ARG A 334 -3.67 -14.52 -12.30
N LEU A 335 -4.89 -14.88 -12.71
CA LEU A 335 -5.13 -16.20 -13.27
C LEU A 335 -4.37 -16.36 -14.59
N ASN A 336 -3.68 -17.49 -14.74
CA ASN A 336 -3.19 -17.93 -16.02
C ASN A 336 -4.39 -18.11 -16.97
N PRO A 337 -4.39 -17.52 -18.18
CA PRO A 337 -5.56 -17.51 -19.05
C PRO A 337 -5.88 -18.88 -19.67
N GLU A 338 -4.89 -19.77 -19.77
CA GLU A 338 -5.09 -21.13 -20.30
C GLU A 338 -5.50 -22.10 -19.20
N GLN A 339 -4.97 -21.92 -17.99
CA GLN A 339 -5.14 -22.86 -16.88
C GLN A 339 -6.19 -22.42 -15.85
N GLY A 340 -6.54 -21.13 -15.82
CA GLY A 340 -7.48 -20.55 -14.85
C GLY A 340 -6.96 -20.52 -13.40
N MET A 341 -5.66 -20.67 -13.17
CA MET A 341 -5.05 -20.77 -11.83
C MET A 341 -4.07 -19.61 -11.55
N VAL A 342 -3.97 -19.18 -10.30
CA VAL A 342 -2.93 -18.20 -9.85
C VAL A 342 -1.55 -18.85 -9.90
N ILE A 343 -1.42 -19.97 -9.18
CA ILE A 343 -0.33 -20.93 -9.25
C ILE A 343 -0.99 -22.31 -9.29
N ASN A 344 -0.32 -23.29 -9.89
CA ASN A 344 -0.76 -24.67 -9.72
C ASN A 344 -0.61 -25.05 -8.23
N ILE A 345 -1.71 -25.47 -7.60
CA ILE A 345 -1.73 -25.79 -6.18
C ILE A 345 -0.75 -26.90 -5.81
N THR A 346 -0.46 -27.83 -6.75
CA THR A 346 0.52 -28.89 -6.52
C THR A 346 1.94 -28.35 -6.41
N ASP A 347 2.26 -27.28 -7.13
CA ASP A 347 3.59 -26.68 -7.10
C ASP A 347 3.80 -25.95 -5.77
N LEU A 348 2.78 -25.19 -5.30
CA LEU A 348 2.81 -24.57 -3.98
C LEU A 348 2.86 -25.62 -2.86
N ASP A 349 2.07 -26.69 -2.96
CA ASP A 349 2.08 -27.79 -2.01
C ASP A 349 3.46 -28.48 -1.93
N GLN A 350 4.12 -28.66 -3.07
CA GLN A 350 5.46 -29.23 -3.13
C GLN A 350 6.51 -28.29 -2.50
N VAL A 351 6.47 -27.00 -2.81
CA VAL A 351 7.35 -26.00 -2.17
C VAL A 351 7.17 -26.00 -0.66
N LEU A 352 5.92 -26.02 -0.16
CA LEU A 352 5.65 -26.08 1.28
C LEU A 352 6.18 -27.37 1.92
N LYS A 353 6.10 -28.51 1.23
CA LYS A 353 6.68 -29.77 1.72
C LYS A 353 8.20 -29.72 1.79
N ASP A 354 8.84 -29.23 0.72
CA ASP A 354 10.29 -29.25 0.59
C ASP A 354 10.97 -28.20 1.47
N GLU A 355 10.36 -27.02 1.61
CA GLU A 355 10.96 -25.88 2.31
C GLU A 355 10.47 -25.70 3.76
N VAL A 356 9.30 -26.26 4.10
CA VAL A 356 8.75 -26.17 5.47
C VAL A 356 8.71 -27.53 6.12
N VAL A 357 7.88 -28.45 5.63
CA VAL A 357 7.67 -29.75 6.31
C VAL A 357 8.99 -30.51 6.48
N ALA A 358 9.84 -30.56 5.46
CA ALA A 358 11.12 -31.27 5.53
C ALA A 358 12.09 -30.75 6.62
N TYR A 359 12.02 -29.45 6.93
CA TYR A 359 12.94 -28.77 7.85
C TYR A 359 12.38 -28.53 9.25
N TYR A 360 11.05 -28.50 9.40
CA TYR A 360 10.40 -28.24 10.68
C TYR A 360 9.68 -29.46 11.27
N ASP A 361 9.08 -30.32 10.44
CA ASP A 361 8.21 -31.38 10.93
C ASP A 361 8.96 -32.49 11.68
N HIS A 362 8.45 -32.79 12.88
CA HIS A 362 9.06 -33.65 13.90
C HIS A 362 10.53 -33.30 14.20
N LYS A 363 10.89 -32.02 14.14
CA LYS A 363 12.25 -31.53 14.44
C LYS A 363 12.29 -30.73 15.73
N HIS A 364 13.46 -30.79 16.37
CA HIS A 364 13.86 -29.76 17.33
C HIS A 364 14.50 -28.59 16.57
N ILE A 365 13.80 -27.45 16.49
CA ILE A 365 14.16 -26.31 15.63
C ILE A 365 15.57 -25.80 15.95
N ASN A 366 15.88 -25.54 17.23
CA ASN A 366 17.19 -25.02 17.63
C ASN A 366 18.39 -25.90 17.23
N VAL A 367 18.18 -27.21 17.05
CA VAL A 367 19.28 -28.18 16.87
C VAL A 367 19.33 -28.73 15.45
N GLN A 368 18.18 -28.89 14.80
CA GLN A 368 18.07 -29.60 13.54
C GLN A 368 17.76 -28.69 12.36
N HIS A 369 17.16 -27.51 12.57
CA HIS A 369 16.90 -26.58 11.47
C HIS A 369 18.20 -25.83 11.12
N PRO A 370 18.70 -25.88 9.86
CA PRO A 370 20.01 -25.34 9.50
C PRO A 370 20.23 -23.87 9.88
N THR A 371 19.23 -23.03 9.69
CA THR A 371 19.32 -21.59 10.03
C THR A 371 19.45 -21.35 11.53
N PHE A 372 18.63 -22.01 12.35
CA PHE A 372 18.63 -21.82 13.80
C PHE A 372 19.82 -22.54 14.48
N ALA A 373 20.16 -23.74 14.02
CA ALA A 373 21.28 -24.51 14.55
C ALA A 373 22.64 -23.83 14.34
N ASN A 374 22.80 -23.07 13.25
CA ASN A 374 24.04 -22.35 12.96
C ASN A 374 24.05 -20.91 13.48
N ASN A 375 22.94 -20.41 14.06
CA ASN A 375 22.84 -19.07 14.60
C ASN A 375 22.17 -19.10 15.99
N PRO A 376 22.94 -19.26 17.08
CA PRO A 376 22.38 -19.35 18.42
C PRO A 376 21.76 -18.04 18.93
N HIS A 377 21.97 -16.92 18.24
CA HIS A 377 21.31 -15.65 18.58
C HIS A 377 19.93 -15.50 17.91
N LEU A 378 19.60 -16.33 16.92
CA LEU A 378 18.28 -16.32 16.28
C LEU A 378 17.32 -17.20 17.07
N GLN A 379 16.38 -16.56 17.79
CA GLN A 379 15.40 -17.28 18.60
C GLN A 379 14.29 -17.86 17.70
N PRO A 380 13.84 -19.11 17.90
CA PRO A 380 12.77 -19.74 17.11
C PRO A 380 11.37 -19.28 17.54
N THR A 381 11.20 -17.98 17.71
CA THR A 381 9.91 -17.34 18.01
C THR A 381 8.97 -17.42 16.82
N SER A 382 7.66 -17.38 17.05
CA SER A 382 6.65 -17.35 15.97
C SER A 382 6.95 -16.29 14.91
N GLU A 383 7.44 -15.12 15.32
CA GLU A 383 7.84 -14.02 14.45
C GLU A 383 9.03 -14.39 13.56
N ASN A 384 10.13 -14.88 14.14
CA ASN A 384 11.29 -15.30 13.37
C ASN A 384 10.98 -16.49 12.48
N LEU A 385 10.18 -17.45 12.95
CA LEU A 385 9.73 -18.58 12.15
C LEU A 385 8.95 -18.09 10.91
N ALA A 386 8.00 -17.16 11.06
CA ALA A 386 7.26 -16.59 9.94
C ALA A 386 8.18 -15.90 8.91
N ILE A 387 9.19 -15.14 9.37
CA ILE A 387 10.18 -14.49 8.51
C ILE A 387 11.06 -15.53 7.79
N GLN A 388 11.59 -16.53 8.50
CA GLN A 388 12.45 -17.55 7.90
C GLN A 388 11.68 -18.42 6.89
N ILE A 389 10.43 -18.76 7.19
CA ILE A 389 9.55 -19.49 6.27
C ILE A 389 9.28 -18.67 5.00
N TRP A 390 9.04 -17.36 5.13
CA TRP A 390 8.88 -16.48 3.97
C TRP A 390 10.10 -16.55 3.05
N HIS A 391 11.30 -16.36 3.61
CA HIS A 391 12.55 -16.37 2.82
C HIS A 391 12.86 -17.74 2.19
N ALA A 392 12.38 -18.84 2.79
CA ALA A 392 12.51 -20.18 2.20
C ALA A 392 11.54 -20.39 1.03
N ILE A 393 10.31 -19.89 1.12
CA ILE A 393 9.27 -20.11 0.11
C ILE A 393 9.41 -19.16 -1.08
N GLU A 394 9.64 -17.87 -0.83
CA GLU A 394 9.58 -16.80 -1.85
C GLU A 394 10.44 -17.07 -3.10
N PRO A 395 11.70 -17.52 -3.00
CA PRO A 395 12.55 -17.77 -4.17
C PRO A 395 12.01 -18.86 -5.13
N HIS A 396 11.13 -19.73 -4.64
CA HIS A 396 10.58 -20.85 -5.41
C HIS A 396 9.30 -20.48 -6.18
N LEU A 397 8.70 -19.32 -5.89
CA LEU A 397 7.45 -18.89 -6.52
C LEU A 397 7.70 -18.20 -7.87
N LYS A 398 7.44 -18.93 -8.97
CA LYS A 398 7.55 -18.37 -10.33
C LYS A 398 6.22 -17.84 -10.81
N GLY A 399 6.19 -16.59 -11.29
CA GLY A 399 5.00 -15.98 -11.91
C GLY A 399 3.88 -15.59 -10.95
N THR A 400 4.04 -15.82 -9.64
CA THR A 400 3.16 -15.35 -8.56
C THR A 400 3.96 -14.54 -7.54
N ILE A 401 3.30 -13.97 -6.52
CA ILE A 401 3.94 -13.17 -5.47
C ILE A 401 3.49 -13.75 -4.13
N LEU A 402 4.42 -14.02 -3.21
CA LEU A 402 4.05 -14.35 -1.84
C LEU A 402 3.41 -13.11 -1.21
N HIS A 403 2.23 -13.25 -0.63
CA HIS A 403 1.48 -12.13 -0.07
C HIS A 403 1.51 -12.14 1.45
N ARG A 404 1.32 -13.30 2.06
CA ARG A 404 1.24 -13.44 3.52
C ARG A 404 1.69 -14.82 3.94
N ILE A 405 2.54 -14.87 4.95
CA ILE A 405 2.75 -16.03 5.78
C ILE A 405 2.00 -15.80 7.08
N ARG A 406 1.06 -16.69 7.41
CA ARG A 406 0.46 -16.76 8.75
C ARG A 406 0.86 -18.05 9.42
N LEU A 407 1.56 -17.96 10.53
CA LEU A 407 1.97 -19.10 11.32
C LEU A 407 1.19 -19.10 12.64
N TYR A 408 0.30 -20.08 12.81
CA TYR A 408 -0.33 -20.37 14.09
C TYR A 408 0.62 -21.26 14.89
N GLU A 409 1.03 -20.79 16.05
CA GLU A 409 1.72 -21.61 17.07
C GLU A 409 0.71 -22.52 17.77
N ASP A 410 -0.45 -21.95 18.09
CA ASP A 410 -1.62 -22.66 18.61
C ASP A 410 -2.93 -21.97 18.17
N SER A 411 -4.07 -22.42 18.70
CA SER A 411 -5.39 -21.86 18.35
C SER A 411 -5.62 -20.42 18.85
N THR A 412 -4.74 -19.92 19.71
CA THR A 412 -4.82 -18.62 20.38
C THR A 412 -3.69 -17.67 20.02
N LEU A 413 -2.59 -18.14 19.42
CA LEU A 413 -1.43 -17.31 19.08
C LEU A 413 -0.98 -17.57 17.64
N PHE A 414 -0.90 -16.51 16.84
CA PHE A 414 -0.37 -16.57 15.48
C PHE A 414 0.34 -15.29 15.04
N ALA A 415 1.34 -15.44 14.18
CA ALA A 415 2.09 -14.34 13.56
C ALA A 415 1.74 -14.23 12.07
N ASP A 416 1.52 -13.01 11.58
CA ASP A 416 1.41 -12.65 10.18
C ASP A 416 2.65 -11.87 9.73
N TYR A 417 3.22 -12.28 8.60
CA TYR A 417 4.34 -11.60 7.94
C TYR A 417 4.04 -11.37 6.45
N TYR A 418 4.35 -10.16 5.98
CA TYR A 418 4.00 -9.66 4.64
C TYR A 418 5.20 -9.36 3.76
N GLY A 419 6.42 -9.71 4.19
CA GLY A 419 7.66 -9.49 3.42
C GLY A 419 8.33 -8.13 3.62
N GLU A 420 7.89 -7.36 4.62
CA GLU A 420 8.36 -5.99 4.87
C GLU A 420 9.41 -5.93 5.98
N GLY A 421 10.69 -6.10 5.62
CA GLY A 421 11.81 -5.91 6.56
C GLY A 421 11.73 -6.86 7.76
N GLN A 422 11.59 -6.30 8.96
CA GLN A 422 11.38 -7.04 10.21
C GLN A 422 10.00 -6.77 10.83
N MET A 423 9.08 -6.13 10.10
CA MET A 423 7.75 -5.79 10.60
C MET A 423 6.87 -7.04 10.65
N VAL A 424 6.44 -7.43 11.85
CA VAL A 424 5.58 -8.59 12.08
C VAL A 424 4.32 -8.17 12.84
N TYR A 425 3.22 -8.88 12.56
CA TYR A 425 1.94 -8.68 13.22
C TYR A 425 1.62 -9.92 14.06
N LEU A 426 1.64 -9.79 15.37
CA LEU A 426 1.38 -10.89 16.29
C LEU A 426 -0.05 -10.76 16.84
N THR A 427 -0.83 -11.83 16.74
CA THR A 427 -2.21 -11.86 17.23
C THR A 427 -2.36 -12.89 18.33
N LYS A 428 -2.92 -12.45 19.46
CA LYS A 428 -3.32 -13.33 20.57
C LYS A 428 -4.83 -13.25 20.81
N VAL A 429 -5.47 -14.39 21.08
CA VAL A 429 -6.92 -14.52 21.28
C VAL A 429 -7.22 -14.69 22.77
N TYR A 430 -8.16 -13.90 23.27
CA TYR A 430 -8.66 -13.94 24.65
C TYR A 430 -10.15 -14.20 24.66
N GLU A 431 -10.63 -14.92 25.67
CA GLU A 431 -12.06 -15.23 25.81
C GLU A 431 -12.61 -14.65 27.10
N PHE A 432 -13.80 -14.05 27.03
CA PHE A 432 -14.52 -13.54 28.18
C PHE A 432 -16.02 -13.56 27.94
N SER A 433 -16.82 -13.52 28.99
CA SER A 433 -18.28 -13.57 28.89
C SER A 433 -18.88 -12.28 29.40
N ALA A 434 -19.78 -11.66 28.65
CA ALA A 434 -20.51 -10.49 29.13
C ALA A 434 -21.97 -10.53 28.67
N SER A 435 -22.83 -9.84 29.40
CA SER A 435 -24.24 -9.68 29.05
C SER A 435 -24.59 -8.25 28.75
N HIS A 436 -25.61 -8.06 27.90
CA HIS A 436 -26.04 -6.75 27.49
C HIS A 436 -27.50 -6.74 27.02
N ARG A 437 -28.03 -5.53 26.90
CA ARG A 437 -29.27 -5.20 26.22
C ARG A 437 -29.00 -4.07 25.24
N LEU A 438 -29.41 -4.26 23.99
CA LEU A 438 -29.40 -3.19 23.00
C LEU A 438 -30.72 -2.41 23.10
N HIS A 439 -30.65 -1.12 23.42
CA HIS A 439 -31.83 -0.27 23.58
C HIS A 439 -31.48 1.20 23.34
N SER A 440 -32.33 1.90 22.61
CA SER A 440 -32.27 3.36 22.46
C SER A 440 -33.40 4.01 23.25
N PRO A 441 -33.10 4.92 24.19
CA PRO A 441 -34.13 5.67 24.93
C PRO A 441 -34.84 6.71 24.05
N GLN A 442 -34.32 6.99 22.84
CA GLN A 442 -34.93 7.93 21.89
C GLN A 442 -36.01 7.27 21.01
N LEU A 443 -36.10 5.94 21.04
CA LEU A 443 -37.06 5.16 20.26
C LEU A 443 -38.17 4.63 21.16
N SER A 444 -39.36 4.44 20.60
CA SER A 444 -40.43 3.73 21.27
C SER A 444 -40.08 2.25 21.50
N ASP A 445 -40.82 1.57 22.39
CA ASP A 445 -40.64 0.13 22.63
C ASP A 445 -40.89 -0.72 21.38
N ALA A 446 -41.79 -0.29 20.49
CA ALA A 446 -42.08 -1.00 19.24
C ALA A 446 -40.90 -0.88 18.27
N GLU A 447 -40.39 0.33 18.06
CA GLU A 447 -39.23 0.60 17.20
C GLU A 447 -37.97 -0.11 17.73
N ASN A 448 -37.75 -0.10 19.04
CA ASN A 448 -36.65 -0.83 19.67
C ASN A 448 -36.71 -2.34 19.40
N ARG A 449 -37.89 -2.95 19.52
CA ARG A 449 -38.08 -4.39 19.23
C ARG A 449 -37.90 -4.69 17.75
N GLU A 450 -38.30 -3.79 16.88
CA GLU A 450 -38.14 -3.93 15.43
C GLU A 450 -36.67 -3.86 15.02
N ILE A 451 -35.91 -2.89 15.53
CA ILE A 451 -34.50 -2.67 15.16
C ILE A 451 -33.58 -3.70 15.81
N PHE A 452 -33.68 -3.88 17.13
CA PHE A 452 -32.73 -4.69 17.89
C PHE A 452 -33.20 -6.12 18.13
N GLY A 453 -34.46 -6.44 17.80
CA GLY A 453 -35.00 -7.79 17.88
C GLY A 453 -34.81 -8.43 19.26
N LYS A 454 -34.27 -9.66 19.26
CA LYS A 454 -34.01 -10.44 20.49
C LYS A 454 -33.01 -9.75 21.42
N CYS A 455 -32.12 -8.91 20.88
CA CYS A 455 -31.11 -8.21 21.67
C CYS A 455 -31.70 -7.08 22.53
N ASN A 456 -32.96 -6.68 22.32
CA ASN A 456 -33.68 -5.72 23.16
C ASN A 456 -34.38 -6.35 24.38
N ASN A 457 -34.22 -7.66 24.64
CA ASN A 457 -34.82 -8.30 25.81
C ASN A 457 -34.57 -7.48 27.08
N PHE A 458 -35.63 -7.21 27.85
CA PHE A 458 -35.58 -6.30 29.00
C PHE A 458 -34.53 -6.71 30.04
N TYR A 459 -34.36 -8.01 30.25
CA TYR A 459 -33.37 -8.58 31.18
C TYR A 459 -32.00 -8.81 30.54
N GLY A 460 -31.80 -8.38 29.29
CA GLY A 460 -30.59 -8.63 28.53
C GLY A 460 -30.41 -10.08 28.09
N HIS A 461 -29.21 -10.38 27.60
CA HIS A 461 -28.71 -11.70 27.23
C HIS A 461 -27.18 -11.69 27.25
N GLY A 462 -26.55 -12.87 27.30
CA GLY A 462 -25.10 -13.02 27.38
C GLY A 462 -24.47 -13.61 26.12
N HIS A 463 -23.19 -13.29 25.91
CA HIS A 463 -22.34 -13.87 24.88
C HIS A 463 -20.99 -14.29 25.47
N ASN A 464 -20.38 -15.28 24.83
CA ASN A 464 -18.99 -15.65 25.03
C ASN A 464 -18.21 -14.97 23.90
N TYR A 465 -17.50 -13.91 24.24
CA TYR A 465 -16.70 -13.14 23.30
C TYR A 465 -15.33 -13.76 23.13
N ALA A 466 -14.83 -13.77 21.89
CA ALA A 466 -13.41 -13.94 21.63
C ALA A 466 -12.84 -12.61 21.09
N LEU A 467 -11.83 -12.08 21.78
CA LEU A 467 -11.11 -10.88 21.41
C LEU A 467 -9.76 -11.27 20.80
N GLU A 468 -9.57 -11.05 19.51
CA GLU A 468 -8.25 -11.10 18.91
C GLU A 468 -7.58 -9.74 19.06
N VAL A 469 -6.41 -9.72 19.68
CA VAL A 469 -5.59 -8.53 19.86
C VAL A 469 -4.36 -8.68 18.97
N THR A 470 -4.31 -7.90 17.88
CA THR A 470 -3.17 -7.85 16.97
C THR A 470 -2.30 -6.65 17.32
N ILE A 471 -1.04 -6.92 17.64
CA ILE A 471 0.03 -5.93 17.83
C ILE A 471 0.99 -5.97 16.64
N LYS A 472 1.69 -4.88 16.37
CA LYS A 472 2.71 -4.82 15.31
C LYS A 472 4.00 -4.17 15.79
N GLY A 473 5.10 -4.48 15.13
CA GLY A 473 6.40 -3.89 15.41
C GLY A 473 7.52 -4.57 14.64
N GLU A 474 8.71 -3.98 14.70
CA GLU A 474 9.93 -4.65 14.23
C GLU A 474 10.36 -5.71 15.25
N VAL A 475 10.75 -6.88 14.78
CA VAL A 475 11.30 -7.95 15.63
C VAL A 475 12.60 -7.47 16.27
N ASP A 476 12.68 -7.54 17.60
CA ASP A 476 13.91 -7.23 18.32
C ASP A 476 14.99 -8.28 17.97
N PRO A 477 16.15 -7.87 17.42
CA PRO A 477 17.14 -8.81 16.88
C PRO A 477 17.84 -9.66 17.95
N ARG A 478 17.72 -9.29 19.23
CA ARG A 478 18.32 -10.03 20.35
C ARG A 478 17.33 -11.04 20.93
N THR A 479 16.06 -10.66 21.08
CA THR A 479 15.05 -11.49 21.73
C THR A 479 14.20 -12.29 20.74
N GLY A 480 14.10 -11.84 19.49
CA GLY A 480 13.23 -12.40 18.47
C GLY A 480 11.74 -12.07 18.66
N LEU A 481 11.40 -11.18 19.59
CA LEU A 481 10.02 -10.85 19.93
C LEU A 481 9.62 -9.51 19.33
N VAL A 482 8.37 -9.38 18.89
CA VAL A 482 7.80 -8.06 18.52
C VAL A 482 7.42 -7.24 19.75
N ALA A 483 7.08 -7.92 20.85
CA ALA A 483 6.65 -7.31 22.09
C ALA A 483 6.72 -8.29 23.27
N ASP A 484 6.65 -7.75 24.48
CA ASP A 484 6.46 -8.55 25.70
C ASP A 484 5.00 -9.02 25.81
N LEU A 485 4.78 -10.31 25.53
CA LEU A 485 3.47 -10.94 25.66
C LEU A 485 2.96 -11.03 27.11
N HIS A 486 3.86 -11.03 28.10
CA HIS A 486 3.45 -10.98 29.50
C HIS A 486 2.80 -9.64 29.82
N HIS A 487 3.38 -8.54 29.33
CA HIS A 487 2.78 -7.21 29.47
C HIS A 487 1.41 -7.10 28.75
N LEU A 488 1.28 -7.72 27.58
CA LEU A 488 -0.01 -7.82 26.88
C LEU A 488 -1.04 -8.61 27.73
N ASP A 489 -0.66 -9.77 28.25
CA ASP A 489 -1.54 -10.61 29.08
C ASP A 489 -2.01 -9.88 30.34
N GLU A 490 -1.10 -9.22 31.06
CA GLU A 490 -1.43 -8.41 32.23
C GLU A 490 -2.39 -7.26 31.89
N THR A 491 -2.17 -6.62 30.73
CA THR A 491 -3.01 -5.52 30.25
C THR A 491 -4.42 -6.02 29.96
N ILE A 492 -4.57 -7.15 29.24
CA ILE A 492 -5.88 -7.73 28.94
C ILE A 492 -6.56 -8.23 30.21
N GLN A 493 -5.83 -8.87 31.12
CA GLN A 493 -6.37 -9.32 32.39
C GLN A 493 -6.95 -8.15 33.19
N LYS A 494 -6.26 -7.01 33.22
CA LYS A 494 -6.69 -5.84 33.99
C LYS A 494 -7.78 -5.04 33.27
N GLN A 495 -7.61 -4.75 31.99
CA GLN A 495 -8.44 -3.82 31.23
C GLN A 495 -9.62 -4.49 30.54
N VAL A 496 -9.59 -5.80 30.33
CA VAL A 496 -10.70 -6.54 29.73
C VAL A 496 -11.36 -7.43 30.76
N HIS A 497 -10.65 -8.44 31.28
CA HIS A 497 -11.26 -9.38 32.22
C HIS A 497 -11.72 -8.70 33.51
N GLY A 498 -10.87 -7.85 34.11
CA GLY A 498 -11.22 -7.12 35.33
C GLY A 498 -12.41 -6.16 35.17
N ARG A 499 -12.71 -5.70 33.95
CA ARG A 499 -13.71 -4.65 33.69
C ARG A 499 -15.01 -5.19 33.08
N PHE A 500 -14.94 -6.19 32.21
CA PHE A 500 -16.09 -6.63 31.40
C PHE A 500 -16.46 -8.11 31.58
N ASP A 501 -15.53 -8.96 32.05
CA ASP A 501 -15.83 -10.38 32.21
C ASP A 501 -16.84 -10.64 33.34
N HIS A 502 -17.81 -11.49 33.04
CA HIS A 502 -19.00 -11.79 33.83
C HIS A 502 -19.80 -10.55 34.27
N LYS A 503 -19.77 -9.46 33.47
CA LYS A 503 -20.53 -8.23 33.73
C LYS A 503 -21.76 -8.10 32.86
N HIS A 504 -22.75 -7.35 33.33
CA HIS A 504 -23.78 -6.77 32.48
C HIS A 504 -23.33 -5.39 32.00
N LEU A 505 -22.95 -5.27 30.73
CA LEU A 505 -22.36 -4.06 30.14
C LEU A 505 -23.16 -2.80 30.50
N ASN A 506 -24.48 -2.80 30.28
CA ASN A 506 -25.30 -1.62 30.57
C ASN A 506 -25.40 -1.23 32.05
N LEU A 507 -25.16 -2.16 33.00
CA LEU A 507 -25.50 -1.98 34.41
C LEU A 507 -24.27 -1.93 35.32
N ASP A 508 -23.21 -2.65 34.95
CA ASP A 508 -22.03 -2.88 35.78
C ASP A 508 -20.79 -2.11 35.29
N THR A 509 -20.89 -1.43 34.14
CA THR A 509 -19.73 -0.81 33.48
C THR A 509 -19.99 0.67 33.15
N PRO A 510 -19.13 1.60 33.60
CA PRO A 510 -19.33 3.03 33.37
C PRO A 510 -19.26 3.44 31.89
N GLU A 511 -18.52 2.67 31.07
CA GLU A 511 -18.31 2.93 29.65
C GLU A 511 -19.61 2.82 28.83
N PHE A 512 -20.56 2.01 29.31
CA PHE A 512 -21.85 1.78 28.65
C PHE A 512 -23.05 2.43 29.35
N GLU A 513 -22.81 3.33 30.31
CA GLU A 513 -23.90 4.04 31.02
C GLU A 513 -24.78 4.84 30.04
N ASN A 514 -24.15 5.51 29.07
CA ASN A 514 -24.81 6.33 28.05
C ASN A 514 -24.51 5.88 26.61
N LEU A 515 -23.97 4.66 26.45
CA LEU A 515 -23.57 4.10 25.17
C LEU A 515 -24.24 2.75 24.96
N ASN A 516 -24.86 2.55 23.80
CA ASN A 516 -25.50 1.28 23.46
C ASN A 516 -24.40 0.22 23.21
N PRO A 517 -24.37 -0.92 23.92
CA PRO A 517 -23.29 -1.91 23.83
C PRO A 517 -23.42 -2.82 22.60
N THR A 518 -23.59 -2.22 21.42
CA THR A 518 -23.41 -2.96 20.16
C THR A 518 -21.96 -3.40 20.06
N SER A 519 -21.68 -4.45 19.29
CA SER A 519 -20.31 -4.97 19.19
C SER A 519 -19.34 -3.98 18.51
N GLU A 520 -19.83 -3.09 17.65
CA GLU A 520 -19.04 -1.97 17.09
C GLU A 520 -18.62 -0.97 18.17
N ASN A 521 -19.55 -0.56 19.04
CA ASN A 521 -19.23 0.31 20.17
C ASN A 521 -18.32 -0.41 21.18
N PHE A 522 -18.52 -1.71 21.38
CA PHE A 522 -17.74 -2.46 22.35
C PHE A 522 -16.28 -2.66 21.91
N VAL A 523 -16.02 -3.02 20.66
CA VAL A 523 -14.63 -3.10 20.18
C VAL A 523 -13.91 -1.75 20.26
N LYS A 524 -14.63 -0.64 20.05
CA LYS A 524 -14.08 0.72 20.24
C LYS A 524 -13.75 1.00 21.72
N VAL A 525 -14.67 0.71 22.65
CA VAL A 525 -14.43 0.87 24.09
C VAL A 525 -13.23 0.01 24.53
N LEU A 526 -13.13 -1.23 24.04
CA LEU A 526 -11.98 -2.11 24.32
C LEU A 526 -10.67 -1.47 23.84
N TRP A 527 -10.66 -0.86 22.66
CA TRP A 527 -9.48 -0.13 22.16
C TRP A 527 -9.09 1.02 23.09
N GLU A 528 -10.05 1.87 23.46
CA GLU A 528 -9.82 3.04 24.32
C GLU A 528 -9.23 2.68 25.69
N VAL A 529 -9.51 1.48 26.21
CA VAL A 529 -8.97 1.02 27.50
C VAL A 529 -7.66 0.22 27.37
N ILE A 530 -7.45 -0.47 26.24
CA ILE A 530 -6.26 -1.28 25.98
C ILE A 530 -5.10 -0.40 25.50
N GLU A 531 -5.28 0.40 24.44
CA GLU A 531 -4.20 1.14 23.75
C GLU A 531 -3.35 1.98 24.70
N PRO A 532 -3.91 2.77 25.65
CA PRO A 532 -3.11 3.60 26.52
C PRO A 532 -2.28 2.79 27.53
N SER A 533 -2.77 1.62 27.91
CA SER A 533 -2.13 0.74 28.90
C SER A 533 -1.08 -0.19 28.29
N LEU A 534 -1.07 -0.32 26.96
CA LEU A 534 -0.23 -1.26 26.23
C LEU A 534 1.08 -0.61 25.73
N LYS A 535 1.21 0.72 25.83
CA LYS A 535 2.42 1.44 25.41
C LYS A 535 3.66 0.93 26.20
N PRO A 536 4.79 0.68 25.53
CA PRO A 536 5.15 1.16 24.18
C PRO A 536 4.75 0.24 23.01
N ILE A 537 4.06 -0.88 23.26
CA ILE A 537 3.66 -1.80 22.19
C ILE A 537 2.62 -1.10 21.29
N GLN A 538 2.80 -1.23 19.98
CA GLN A 538 1.87 -0.66 19.02
C GLN A 538 0.70 -1.62 18.76
N LEU A 539 -0.48 -1.24 19.22
CA LEU A 539 -1.73 -1.93 18.89
C LEU A 539 -2.07 -1.70 17.42
N HIS A 540 -2.37 -2.76 16.67
CA HIS A 540 -2.71 -2.67 15.25
C HIS A 540 -4.20 -2.88 15.00
N ARG A 541 -4.81 -3.89 15.63
CA ARG A 541 -6.20 -4.27 15.38
C ARG A 541 -6.78 -4.99 16.59
N LEU A 542 -8.03 -4.66 16.92
CA LEU A 542 -8.89 -5.51 17.74
C LEU A 542 -9.96 -6.14 16.86
N ARG A 543 -10.18 -7.45 17.01
CA ARG A 543 -11.34 -8.15 16.45
C ARG A 543 -12.18 -8.72 17.58
N LEU A 544 -13.40 -8.23 17.75
CA LEU A 544 -14.35 -8.78 18.70
C LEU A 544 -15.30 -9.75 18.00
N LYS A 545 -15.29 -11.02 18.40
CA LYS A 545 -16.21 -12.07 17.95
C LYS A 545 -17.26 -12.30 19.03
N GLU A 546 -18.47 -11.80 18.79
CA GLU A 546 -19.64 -12.08 19.65
C GLU A 546 -20.19 -13.49 19.41
N THR A 547 -20.10 -13.98 18.17
CA THR A 547 -20.51 -15.33 17.79
C THR A 547 -19.53 -15.90 16.76
N PRO A 548 -19.53 -17.22 16.50
CA PRO A 548 -18.70 -17.80 15.45
C PRO A 548 -18.97 -17.26 14.03
N LYS A 549 -20.09 -16.55 13.82
CA LYS A 549 -20.53 -16.06 12.51
C LYS A 549 -20.24 -14.58 12.27
N ASN A 550 -20.06 -13.80 13.34
CA ASN A 550 -19.95 -12.34 13.26
C ASN A 550 -18.72 -11.87 14.02
N HIS A 551 -17.98 -10.94 13.42
CA HIS A 551 -16.85 -10.29 14.06
C HIS A 551 -16.77 -8.83 13.64
N PHE A 552 -16.17 -8.01 14.50
CA PHE A 552 -16.07 -6.57 14.34
C PHE A 552 -14.63 -6.15 14.53
N ASP A 553 -14.05 -5.55 13.50
CA ASP A 553 -12.65 -5.12 13.49
C ASP A 553 -12.56 -3.62 13.72
N TYR A 554 -11.62 -3.21 14.57
CA TYR A 554 -11.29 -1.81 14.80
C TYR A 554 -9.78 -1.64 14.81
N TYR A 555 -9.31 -0.65 14.05
CA TYR A 555 -7.90 -0.35 13.82
C TYR A 555 -7.45 0.95 14.51
N GLY A 556 -8.27 1.48 15.42
CA GLY A 556 -8.06 2.77 16.08
C GLY A 556 -8.61 3.95 15.27
N ASP A 557 -8.36 5.16 15.77
CA ASP A 557 -8.75 6.42 15.11
C ASP A 557 -7.78 6.81 13.96
N GLU A 558 -6.83 5.94 13.60
CA GLU A 558 -6.04 6.04 12.37
C GLU A 558 -6.89 5.62 11.15
N ILE A 559 -7.95 6.39 10.91
CA ILE A 559 -8.25 6.85 9.55
C ILE A 559 -7.42 8.13 9.36
N SER A 560 -6.10 7.96 9.22
CA SER A 560 -5.15 9.05 8.92
C SER A 560 -4.30 8.67 7.72
#